data_AF-A0A6A4VTY4-F1
#
_entry.id   AF-A0A6A4VTY4-F1
#
_cell.length_a   1.000
_cell.length_b   1.000
_cell.length_c   1.000
_cell.angle_alpha   90.00
_cell.angle_beta   90.00
_cell.angle_gamma   90.00
#
_symmetry.space_group_name_H-M   'P 1'
#
loop_
_entity.id
_entity.type
_entity.pdbx_description
1 polymer ?
#
loop_
_entity_poly.entity_id
_entity_poly.type
_entity_poly.pdbx_seq_one_letter_code
_entity_poly.pdbx_strand_id
1 'polypeptide(L)'
;MSVIGLDLEQLPLNWALLQLVTAGEVARPQAPPSSLAPHEQQAYLSAIRCIEELALFLKPLPPGGGSGGGAGGPSVLSRSMQRKLVTIVTCQLLEPEGRSRALRACRSLGERTVTELILHHQNPAQLSANLWAAVRARGCQFLGPAMQEEVLRLVLLALEEGYALSRKVLVMFVVQRLEPHFPQASKTSIGHVVQLLYRASCFKDGVARLKTAVLRPEYGPSPAVGEFVRPR
;
A
#
# COMPACT_ATOMS: atom_id res chain seq x y z
N MET A 1 -27.59 12.47 7.32
CA MET A 1 -28.53 11.39 6.94
C MET A 1 -28.80 11.56 5.46
N SER A 2 -28.30 10.65 4.61
CA SER A 2 -28.58 10.70 3.17
C SER A 2 -30.05 10.32 2.96
N VAL A 3 -30.79 11.18 2.27
CA VAL A 3 -32.17 10.90 1.84
C VAL A 3 -32.11 9.71 0.89
N ILE A 4 -32.82 8.63 1.20
CA ILE A 4 -32.96 7.48 0.29
C ILE A 4 -33.69 8.02 -0.94
N GLY A 5 -33.05 7.95 -2.11
CA GLY A 5 -33.52 8.64 -3.31
C GLY A 5 -34.72 7.97 -4.00
N LEU A 6 -35.01 6.72 -3.62
CA LEU A 6 -36.06 5.87 -4.20
C LEU A 6 -36.88 5.21 -3.09
N ASP A 7 -38.16 4.97 -3.39
CA ASP A 7 -39.01 4.20 -2.49
C ASP A 7 -38.52 2.74 -2.40
N LEU A 8 -38.71 2.10 -1.25
CA LEU A 8 -38.22 0.74 -0.98
C LEU A 8 -38.76 -0.27 -1.99
N GLU A 9 -40.01 -0.09 -2.44
CA GLU A 9 -40.67 -0.95 -3.43
C GLU A 9 -40.03 -0.85 -4.82
N GLN A 10 -39.27 0.20 -5.10
CA GLN A 10 -38.60 0.45 -6.38
C GLN A 10 -37.16 -0.09 -6.39
N LEU A 11 -36.63 -0.50 -5.23
CA LEU A 11 -35.27 -1.01 -5.12
C LEU A 11 -35.21 -2.50 -5.52
N PRO A 12 -34.27 -2.87 -6.40
CA PRO A 12 -34.10 -4.26 -6.79
C PRO A 12 -33.54 -5.09 -5.63
N LEU A 13 -34.02 -6.33 -5.52
CA LEU A 13 -33.47 -7.30 -4.59
C LEU A 13 -32.00 -7.61 -4.95
N ASN A 14 -31.15 -7.75 -3.93
CA ASN A 14 -29.75 -8.10 -4.11
C ASN A 14 -29.59 -9.61 -4.37
N TRP A 15 -29.74 -10.01 -5.63
CA TRP A 15 -29.57 -11.40 -6.07
C TRP A 15 -28.18 -11.96 -5.80
N ALA A 16 -27.14 -11.10 -5.81
CA ALA A 16 -25.77 -11.50 -5.51
C ALA A 16 -25.60 -12.01 -4.07
N LEU A 17 -26.37 -11.48 -3.11
CA LEU A 17 -26.46 -12.00 -1.74
C LEU A 17 -27.42 -13.18 -1.63
N LEU A 18 -28.59 -13.09 -2.28
CA LEU A 18 -29.62 -14.13 -2.17
C LEU A 18 -29.10 -15.49 -2.62
N GLN A 19 -28.37 -15.55 -3.74
CA GLN A 19 -27.78 -16.79 -4.28
C GLN A 19 -26.76 -17.46 -3.34
N LEU A 20 -26.26 -16.75 -2.32
CA LEU A 20 -25.36 -17.31 -1.31
C LEU A 20 -26.11 -18.13 -0.26
N VAL A 21 -27.42 -17.89 -0.11
CA VAL A 21 -28.28 -18.52 0.90
C VAL A 21 -29.26 -19.51 0.26
N THR A 22 -29.70 -19.28 -0.98
CA THR A 22 -30.81 -20.03 -1.59
C THR A 22 -30.40 -21.25 -2.42
N ALA A 23 -29.13 -21.67 -2.40
CA ALA A 23 -28.62 -22.83 -3.15
C ALA A 23 -28.98 -22.90 -4.66
N GLY A 24 -29.48 -21.81 -5.27
CA GLY A 24 -29.95 -21.77 -6.66
C GLY A 24 -31.44 -22.09 -6.87
N GLU A 25 -32.23 -22.21 -5.80
CA GLU A 25 -33.66 -22.59 -5.87
C GLU A 25 -34.59 -21.44 -6.30
N VAL A 26 -34.11 -20.20 -6.28
CA VAL A 26 -34.92 -19.02 -6.61
C VAL A 26 -34.55 -18.49 -8.00
N ALA A 27 -35.52 -18.49 -8.92
CA ALA A 27 -35.35 -17.95 -10.26
C ALA A 27 -35.23 -16.42 -10.25
N ARG A 28 -34.18 -15.90 -10.90
CA ARG A 28 -33.96 -14.46 -11.05
C ARG A 28 -34.90 -13.87 -12.12
N PRO A 29 -35.64 -12.79 -11.82
CA PRO A 29 -36.33 -11.99 -12.83
C PRO A 29 -35.31 -11.43 -13.82
N GLN A 30 -35.51 -11.68 -15.11
CA GLN A 30 -34.61 -11.19 -16.16
C GLN A 30 -34.90 -9.74 -16.58
N ALA A 31 -36.04 -9.19 -16.18
CA ALA A 31 -36.43 -7.84 -16.55
C ALA A 31 -35.59 -6.78 -15.78
N PRO A 32 -35.09 -5.73 -16.46
CA PRO A 32 -34.46 -4.61 -15.79
C PRO A 32 -35.50 -3.81 -14.98
N PRO A 33 -35.08 -3.09 -13.92
CA PRO A 33 -35.97 -2.18 -13.19
C PRO A 33 -36.62 -1.16 -14.13
N SER A 34 -37.93 -0.94 -13.97
CA SER A 34 -38.73 -0.04 -14.80
C SER A 34 -38.30 1.43 -14.73
N SER A 35 -37.59 1.82 -13.66
CA SER A 35 -37.05 3.16 -13.45
C SER A 35 -35.80 3.48 -14.28
N LEU A 36 -35.18 2.48 -14.92
CA LEU A 36 -33.98 2.67 -15.77
C LEU A 36 -34.34 3.11 -17.19
N ALA A 37 -33.65 4.13 -17.69
CA ALA A 37 -33.77 4.55 -19.07
C ALA A 37 -33.33 3.42 -20.03
N PRO A 38 -33.96 3.25 -21.21
CA PRO A 38 -33.69 2.13 -22.12
C PRO A 38 -32.22 1.97 -22.51
N HIS A 39 -31.49 3.07 -22.65
CA HIS A 39 -30.07 3.06 -23.02
C HIS A 39 -29.14 2.59 -21.88
N GLU A 40 -29.58 2.63 -20.62
CA GLU A 40 -28.80 2.21 -19.46
C GLU A 40 -29.05 0.74 -19.07
N GLN A 41 -30.18 0.17 -19.49
CA GLN A 41 -30.64 -1.17 -19.08
C GLN A 41 -29.60 -2.26 -19.38
N GLN A 42 -29.00 -2.24 -20.58
CA GLN A 42 -28.00 -3.24 -20.96
C GLN A 42 -26.74 -3.17 -20.09
N ALA A 43 -26.23 -1.97 -19.84
CA ALA A 43 -25.05 -1.76 -19.01
C ALA A 43 -25.33 -2.15 -17.55
N TYR A 44 -26.51 -1.80 -17.03
CA TYR A 44 -26.96 -2.18 -15.70
C TYR A 44 -27.04 -3.70 -15.54
N LEU A 45 -27.70 -4.41 -16.48
CA LEU A 45 -27.83 -5.86 -16.44
C LEU A 45 -26.47 -6.56 -16.48
N SER A 46 -25.56 -6.09 -17.34
CA SER A 46 -24.18 -6.60 -17.41
C SER A 46 -23.45 -6.38 -16.08
N ALA A 47 -23.56 -5.20 -15.48
CA ALA A 47 -22.88 -4.89 -14.22
C ALA A 47 -23.38 -5.77 -13.08
N ILE A 48 -24.69 -5.94 -12.93
CA ILE A 48 -25.29 -6.81 -11.92
C ILE A 48 -24.85 -8.27 -12.12
N ARG A 49 -24.86 -8.77 -13.37
CA ARG A 49 -24.39 -10.13 -13.67
C ARG A 49 -22.93 -10.33 -13.24
N CYS A 50 -22.04 -9.39 -13.54
CA CYS A 50 -20.64 -9.48 -13.10
C CYS A 50 -20.52 -9.49 -11.56
N ILE A 51 -21.31 -8.67 -10.85
CA ILE A 51 -21.31 -8.65 -9.38
C ILE A 51 -21.83 -9.98 -8.81
N GLU A 52 -22.85 -10.57 -9.42
CA GLU A 52 -23.36 -11.89 -9.05
C GLU A 52 -22.31 -12.99 -9.26
N GLU A 53 -21.63 -13.01 -10.41
CA GLU A 53 -20.56 -13.96 -10.68
C GLU A 53 -19.40 -13.81 -9.67
N LEU A 54 -19.04 -12.57 -9.31
CA LEU A 54 -18.04 -12.30 -8.27
C LEU A 54 -18.50 -12.76 -6.88
N ALA A 55 -19.76 -12.57 -6.53
CA ALA A 55 -20.28 -12.95 -5.22
C ALA A 55 -20.17 -14.46 -4.96
N LEU A 56 -20.16 -15.30 -6.00
CA LEU A 56 -19.98 -16.75 -5.85
C LEU A 56 -18.67 -17.13 -5.15
N PHE A 57 -17.61 -16.30 -5.23
CA PHE A 57 -16.36 -16.51 -4.51
C PHE A 57 -16.47 -16.28 -2.98
N LEU A 58 -17.61 -15.77 -2.50
CA LEU A 58 -17.93 -15.63 -1.08
C LEU A 58 -18.70 -16.84 -0.53
N LYS A 59 -19.08 -17.82 -1.37
CA LYS A 59 -19.76 -19.02 -0.87
C LYS A 59 -18.87 -19.74 0.15
N PRO A 60 -19.39 -20.08 1.34
CA PRO A 60 -18.67 -20.94 2.28
C PRO A 60 -18.38 -22.27 1.59
N LEU A 61 -17.13 -22.74 1.60
CA LEU A 61 -16.85 -24.10 1.12
C LEU A 61 -17.63 -25.09 1.99
N PRO A 62 -18.29 -26.10 1.40
CA PRO A 62 -18.99 -27.11 2.18
C PRO A 62 -17.99 -27.85 3.08
N PRO A 63 -18.39 -28.23 4.30
CA PRO A 63 -17.51 -28.85 5.30
C PRO A 63 -17.07 -30.30 4.97
N GLY A 64 -17.06 -30.74 3.71
CA GLY A 64 -16.93 -32.15 3.35
C GLY A 64 -16.19 -32.50 2.05
N GLY A 65 -15.46 -31.58 1.42
CA GLY A 65 -14.78 -31.86 0.15
C GLY A 65 -13.30 -31.49 0.13
N GLY A 66 -12.44 -32.35 0.67
CA GLY A 66 -10.97 -32.26 0.47
C GLY A 66 -10.14 -32.25 1.76
N SER A 67 -9.67 -33.45 2.15
CA SER A 67 -8.62 -33.78 3.13
C SER A 67 -8.37 -32.84 4.31
N GLY A 68 -8.92 -33.22 5.47
CA GLY A 68 -8.19 -33.23 6.75
C GLY A 68 -7.99 -31.90 7.49
N GLY A 69 -8.88 -31.61 8.44
CA GLY A 69 -8.56 -30.82 9.64
C GLY A 69 -9.33 -29.51 9.81
N GLY A 70 -10.36 -29.53 10.67
CA GLY A 70 -10.95 -28.33 11.27
C GLY A 70 -12.00 -27.60 10.42
N ALA A 71 -13.03 -27.09 11.09
CA ALA A 71 -14.01 -26.19 10.47
C ALA A 71 -13.30 -25.01 9.78
N GLY A 72 -13.44 -24.89 8.47
CA GLY A 72 -12.88 -23.78 7.68
C GLY A 72 -11.71 -24.19 6.79
N GLY A 73 -12.00 -24.85 5.66
CA GLY A 73 -11.05 -24.90 4.56
C GLY A 73 -10.71 -23.47 4.08
N PRO A 74 -9.48 -23.20 3.64
CA PRO A 74 -9.10 -21.86 3.21
C PRO A 74 -9.94 -21.46 2.00
N SER A 75 -10.68 -20.36 2.13
CA SER A 75 -11.30 -19.71 0.98
C SER A 75 -10.22 -19.42 -0.07
N VAL A 76 -10.58 -19.59 -1.34
CA VAL A 76 -9.73 -19.22 -2.49
C VAL A 76 -9.28 -17.76 -2.41
N LEU A 77 -10.09 -16.91 -1.77
CA LEU A 77 -9.79 -15.50 -1.57
C LEU A 77 -9.25 -15.22 -0.16
N SER A 78 -8.24 -14.35 -0.08
CA SER A 78 -7.80 -13.79 1.20
C SER A 78 -8.92 -12.99 1.87
N ARG A 79 -8.87 -12.86 3.21
CA ARG A 79 -9.82 -12.01 3.96
C ARG A 79 -9.88 -10.57 3.45
N SER A 80 -8.76 -10.05 2.93
CA SER A 80 -8.72 -8.70 2.35
C SER A 80 -9.48 -8.63 1.03
N MET A 81 -9.39 -9.65 0.18
CA MET A 81 -10.15 -9.75 -1.06
C MET A 81 -11.64 -9.92 -0.79
N GLN A 82 -12.02 -10.81 0.14
CA GLN A 82 -13.41 -11.03 0.54
C GLN A 82 -14.09 -9.75 1.00
N ARG A 83 -13.45 -8.97 1.91
CA ARG A 83 -13.99 -7.68 2.38
C ARG A 83 -14.26 -6.69 1.25
N LYS A 84 -13.36 -6.63 0.26
CA LYS A 84 -13.52 -5.74 -0.90
C LYS A 84 -14.66 -6.21 -1.81
N LEU A 85 -14.81 -7.52 -1.97
CA LEU A 85 -15.90 -8.12 -2.73
C LEU A 85 -17.26 -7.86 -2.05
N VAL A 86 -17.36 -8.04 -0.74
CA VAL A 86 -18.56 -7.69 0.05
C VAL A 86 -18.93 -6.21 -0.12
N THR A 87 -17.92 -5.32 -0.20
CA THR A 87 -18.17 -3.89 -0.44
C THR A 87 -18.79 -3.64 -1.82
N ILE A 88 -18.38 -4.37 -2.86
CA ILE A 88 -18.96 -4.28 -4.21
C ILE A 88 -20.40 -4.80 -4.20
N VAL A 89 -20.62 -5.98 -3.61
CA VAL A 89 -21.92 -6.66 -3.58
C VAL A 89 -23.00 -5.82 -2.88
N THR A 90 -22.62 -5.00 -1.91
CA THR A 90 -23.56 -4.15 -1.16
C THR A 90 -23.86 -2.80 -1.82
N CYS A 91 -23.31 -2.50 -3.00
CA CYS A 91 -23.57 -1.25 -3.70
C CYS A 91 -24.91 -1.27 -4.47
N GLN A 92 -25.74 -0.24 -4.27
CA GLN A 92 -27.01 -0.06 -4.99
C GLN A 92 -26.78 0.64 -6.34
N LEU A 93 -26.67 -0.13 -7.44
CA LEU A 93 -26.31 0.42 -8.75
C LEU A 93 -27.41 1.30 -9.39
N LEU A 94 -28.65 1.22 -8.90
CA LEU A 94 -29.73 2.09 -9.38
C LEU A 94 -29.49 3.55 -8.97
N GLU A 95 -28.81 3.78 -7.85
CA GLU A 95 -28.48 5.12 -7.36
C GLU A 95 -27.10 5.60 -7.87
N PRO A 96 -26.97 6.89 -8.23
CA PRO A 96 -25.69 7.45 -8.67
C PRO A 96 -24.59 7.34 -7.58
N GLU A 97 -24.97 7.48 -6.31
CA GLU A 97 -24.02 7.31 -5.19
C GLU A 97 -23.51 5.87 -5.11
N GLY A 98 -24.41 4.88 -5.24
CA GLY A 98 -24.06 3.47 -5.23
C GLY A 98 -23.18 3.08 -6.43
N ARG A 99 -23.41 3.65 -7.62
CA ARG A 99 -22.50 3.49 -8.77
C ARG A 99 -21.10 4.04 -8.49
N SER A 100 -21.01 5.25 -7.93
CA SER A 100 -19.72 5.85 -7.55
C SER A 100 -18.98 5.01 -6.48
N ARG A 101 -19.72 4.48 -5.51
CA ARG A 101 -19.18 3.56 -4.50
C ARG A 101 -18.68 2.26 -5.13
N ALA A 102 -19.46 1.67 -6.03
CA ALA A 102 -19.09 0.45 -6.74
C ALA A 102 -17.79 0.62 -7.55
N LEU A 103 -17.66 1.72 -8.32
CA LEU A 103 -16.46 2.00 -9.10
C LEU A 103 -15.20 2.10 -8.21
N ARG A 104 -15.30 2.80 -7.07
CA ARG A 104 -14.20 2.88 -6.09
C ARG A 104 -13.88 1.51 -5.49
N ALA A 105 -14.90 0.72 -5.16
CA ALA A 105 -14.73 -0.61 -4.60
C ALA A 105 -14.06 -1.57 -5.61
N CYS A 106 -14.49 -1.56 -6.88
CA CYS A 106 -13.89 -2.32 -7.98
C CYS A 106 -12.42 -1.95 -8.21
N ARG A 107 -12.08 -0.65 -8.22
CA ARG A 107 -10.68 -0.21 -8.29
C ARG A 107 -9.88 -0.77 -7.12
N SER A 108 -10.38 -0.66 -5.91
CA SER A 108 -9.68 -1.14 -4.71
C SER A 108 -9.54 -2.67 -4.69
N LEU A 109 -10.48 -3.41 -5.31
CA LEU A 109 -10.36 -4.86 -5.54
C LEU A 109 -9.25 -5.15 -6.55
N GLY A 110 -9.21 -4.46 -7.70
CA GLY A 110 -8.17 -4.62 -8.71
C GLY A 110 -6.76 -4.33 -8.19
N GLU A 111 -6.57 -3.24 -7.45
CA GLU A 111 -5.31 -2.91 -6.78
C GLU A 111 -4.87 -4.02 -5.81
N ARG A 112 -5.84 -4.63 -5.11
CA ARG A 112 -5.55 -5.76 -4.21
C ARG A 112 -5.20 -7.02 -4.99
N THR A 113 -5.89 -7.33 -6.08
CA THR A 113 -5.59 -8.47 -6.95
C THR A 113 -4.15 -8.40 -7.45
N VAL A 114 -3.69 -7.24 -7.93
CA VAL A 114 -2.29 -7.03 -8.34
C VAL A 114 -1.33 -7.33 -7.19
N THR A 115 -1.65 -6.86 -5.97
CA THR A 115 -0.83 -7.12 -4.79
C THR A 115 -0.76 -8.62 -4.46
N GLU A 116 -1.89 -9.33 -4.48
CA GLU A 116 -1.93 -10.79 -4.22
C GLU A 116 -1.11 -11.55 -5.26
N LEU A 117 -1.19 -11.16 -6.54
CA LEU A 117 -0.40 -11.75 -7.62
C LEU A 117 1.10 -11.51 -7.43
N ILE A 118 1.52 -10.31 -7.01
CA ILE A 118 2.92 -10.02 -6.69
C ILE A 118 3.39 -10.90 -5.53
N LEU A 119 2.61 -10.98 -4.45
CA LEU A 119 2.95 -11.79 -3.28
C LEU A 119 3.04 -13.29 -3.62
N HIS A 120 2.17 -13.80 -4.49
CA HIS A 120 2.19 -15.19 -4.93
C HIS A 120 3.49 -15.56 -5.68
N HIS A 121 4.08 -14.63 -6.44
CA HIS A 121 5.32 -14.86 -7.17
C HIS A 121 6.58 -14.50 -6.36
N GLN A 122 6.41 -13.92 -5.17
CA GLN A 122 7.52 -13.45 -4.36
C GLN A 122 8.08 -14.57 -3.49
N ASN A 123 9.39 -14.85 -3.60
CA ASN A 123 10.06 -15.80 -2.71
C ASN A 123 10.41 -15.13 -1.36
N PRO A 124 9.76 -15.50 -0.23
CA PRO A 124 10.00 -14.87 1.05
C PRO A 124 11.43 -15.09 1.58
N ALA A 125 12.06 -16.23 1.25
CA ALA A 125 13.41 -16.54 1.70
C ALA A 125 14.48 -15.60 1.09
N GLN A 126 14.19 -15.02 -0.08
CA GLN A 126 15.12 -14.14 -0.81
C GLN A 126 14.74 -12.66 -0.74
N LEU A 127 13.63 -12.31 -0.08
CA LEU A 127 13.12 -10.93 -0.08
C LEU A 127 14.16 -9.92 0.43
N SER A 128 14.73 -10.16 1.61
CA SER A 128 15.74 -9.27 2.19
C SER A 128 17.00 -9.19 1.31
N ALA A 129 17.44 -10.31 0.73
CA ALA A 129 18.60 -10.34 -0.15
C ALA A 129 18.37 -9.51 -1.42
N ASN A 130 17.20 -9.65 -2.04
CA ASN A 130 16.80 -8.90 -3.23
C ASN A 130 16.66 -7.41 -2.93
N LEU A 131 16.10 -7.03 -1.79
CA LEU A 131 16.03 -5.64 -1.34
C LEU A 131 17.42 -5.03 -1.23
N TRP A 132 18.34 -5.69 -0.51
CA TRP A 132 19.68 -5.15 -0.30
C TRP A 132 20.51 -5.15 -1.59
N ALA A 133 20.31 -6.12 -2.48
CA ALA A 133 20.90 -6.09 -3.82
C ALA A 133 20.41 -4.88 -4.63
N ALA A 134 19.10 -4.59 -4.61
CA ALA A 134 18.52 -3.45 -5.32
C ALA A 134 18.96 -2.09 -4.76
N VAL A 135 19.22 -2.01 -3.44
CA VAL A 135 19.81 -0.84 -2.79
C VAL A 135 21.26 -0.64 -3.22
N ARG A 136 22.08 -1.70 -3.17
CA ARG A 136 23.49 -1.65 -3.58
C ARG A 136 23.67 -1.34 -5.07
N ALA A 137 22.81 -1.86 -5.93
CA ALA A 137 22.81 -1.56 -7.38
C ALA A 137 22.61 -0.06 -7.69
N ARG A 138 22.09 0.72 -6.74
CA ARG A 138 21.93 2.18 -6.86
C ARG A 138 23.10 2.98 -6.25
N GLY A 139 24.17 2.31 -5.84
CA GLY A 139 25.29 2.91 -5.12
C GLY A 139 24.94 3.34 -3.69
N CYS A 140 23.90 2.72 -3.12
CA CYS A 140 23.38 3.02 -1.79
C CYS A 140 23.66 1.86 -0.83
N GLN A 141 23.57 2.13 0.47
CA GLN A 141 23.78 1.10 1.49
C GLN A 141 22.93 1.39 2.73
N PHE A 142 22.50 0.32 3.40
CA PHE A 142 21.97 0.33 4.75
C PHE A 142 22.94 -0.43 5.65
N LEU A 143 23.37 0.18 6.75
CA LEU A 143 24.44 -0.35 7.61
C LEU A 143 23.94 -1.16 8.82
N GLY A 144 22.64 -1.45 8.86
CA GLY A 144 21.98 -2.00 10.04
C GLY A 144 21.42 -0.89 10.95
N PRO A 145 20.43 -1.19 11.82
CA PRO A 145 19.68 -0.17 12.55
C PRO A 145 20.55 0.81 13.34
N ALA A 146 21.41 0.30 14.23
CA ALA A 146 22.20 1.13 15.14
C ALA A 146 23.24 2.01 14.40
N MET A 147 24.00 1.41 13.48
CA MET A 147 25.02 2.14 12.73
C MET A 147 24.40 3.16 11.76
N GLN A 148 23.27 2.82 11.14
CA GLN A 148 22.56 3.74 10.24
C GLN A 148 22.04 4.97 11.00
N GLU A 149 21.45 4.76 12.18
CA GLU A 149 20.96 5.86 13.02
C GLU A 149 22.08 6.83 13.39
N GLU A 150 23.23 6.31 13.83
CA GLU A 150 24.36 7.16 14.22
C GLU A 150 24.95 7.93 13.03
N VAL A 151 25.02 7.31 11.85
CA VAL A 151 25.41 8.02 10.63
C VAL A 151 24.46 9.18 10.33
N LEU A 152 23.15 8.98 10.44
CA LEU A 152 22.16 10.03 10.17
C LEU A 152 22.26 11.16 11.20
N ARG A 153 22.48 10.85 12.48
CA ARG A 153 22.73 11.87 13.52
C ARG A 153 23.97 12.70 13.23
N LEU A 154 25.07 12.07 12.82
CA LEU A 154 26.30 12.78 12.46
C LEU A 154 26.13 13.63 11.20
N VAL A 155 25.36 13.18 10.21
CA VAL A 155 25.04 13.99 9.02
C VAL A 155 24.20 15.20 9.40
N LEU A 156 23.21 15.05 10.28
CA LEU A 156 22.43 16.16 10.80
C LEU A 156 23.32 17.16 11.54
N LEU A 157 24.12 16.70 12.50
CA LEU A 157 25.05 17.53 13.26
C LEU A 157 25.99 18.35 12.35
N ALA A 158 26.45 17.76 11.25
CA ALA A 158 27.34 18.43 10.31
C ALA A 158 26.67 19.55 9.48
N LEU A 159 25.34 19.49 9.32
CA LEU A 159 24.57 20.33 8.39
C LEU A 159 23.49 21.18 9.06
N GLU A 160 23.26 21.02 10.36
CA GLU A 160 22.19 21.65 11.14
C GLU A 160 22.25 23.19 11.11
N GLU A 161 23.46 23.76 11.14
CA GLU A 161 23.64 25.23 11.07
C GLU A 161 23.63 25.77 9.62
N GLY A 162 23.20 24.97 8.64
CA GLY A 162 23.12 25.38 7.24
C GLY A 162 24.45 25.38 6.48
N TYR A 163 25.50 24.73 7.04
CA TYR A 163 26.79 24.60 6.39
C TYR A 163 26.71 23.91 5.03
N ALA A 164 27.45 24.43 4.06
CA ALA A 164 27.64 23.82 2.75
C ALA A 164 28.90 22.95 2.76
N LEU A 165 28.73 21.63 2.89
CA LEU A 165 29.85 20.69 2.91
C LEU A 165 29.97 19.95 1.59
N SER A 166 31.18 19.88 1.02
CA SER A 166 31.40 18.94 -0.09
C SER A 166 31.14 17.49 0.37
N ARG A 167 30.75 16.61 -0.56
CA ARG A 167 30.56 15.18 -0.25
C ARG A 167 31.77 14.56 0.44
N LYS A 168 32.99 14.90 0.01
CA LYS A 168 34.23 14.38 0.61
C LYS A 168 34.37 14.80 2.06
N VAL A 169 34.10 16.08 2.37
CA VAL A 169 34.20 16.62 3.73
C VAL A 169 33.14 16.01 4.64
N LEU A 170 31.88 15.92 4.19
CA LEU A 170 30.80 15.30 4.95
C LEU A 170 31.10 13.82 5.27
N VAL A 171 31.56 13.05 4.27
CA VAL A 171 31.93 11.64 4.48
C VAL A 171 33.07 11.50 5.48
N MET A 172 34.11 12.34 5.38
CA MET A 172 35.22 12.32 6.34
C MET A 172 34.76 12.69 7.76
N PHE A 173 33.92 13.70 7.91
CA PHE A 173 33.36 14.13 9.20
C PHE A 173 32.66 12.96 9.91
N VAL A 174 31.83 12.22 9.18
CA VAL A 174 31.07 11.09 9.71
C VAL A 174 31.99 9.92 10.05
N VAL A 175 32.86 9.50 9.13
CA VAL A 175 33.76 8.34 9.35
C VAL A 175 34.61 8.53 10.60
N GLN A 176 35.24 9.70 10.76
CA GLN A 176 36.12 9.98 11.90
C GLN A 176 35.43 9.89 13.27
N ARG A 177 34.13 10.17 13.33
CA ARG A 177 33.33 10.11 14.57
C ARG A 177 32.66 8.75 14.79
N LEU A 178 32.40 8.01 13.70
CA LEU A 178 31.71 6.72 13.75
C LEU A 178 32.67 5.55 14.00
N GLU A 179 33.87 5.57 13.41
CA GLU A 179 34.87 4.48 13.47
C GLU A 179 35.22 4.01 14.89
N PRO A 180 35.36 4.88 15.92
CA PRO A 180 35.64 4.44 17.28
C PRO A 180 34.57 3.52 17.89
N HIS A 181 33.33 3.62 17.43
CA HIS A 181 32.20 2.83 17.92
C HIS A 181 31.82 1.69 16.96
N PHE A 182 32.10 1.88 15.66
CA PHE A 182 31.81 0.91 14.60
C PHE A 182 33.06 0.74 13.72
N PRO A 183 34.01 -0.15 14.09
CA PRO A 183 35.29 -0.31 13.38
C PRO A 183 35.17 -0.70 11.90
N GLN A 184 34.03 -1.24 11.50
CA GLN A 184 33.70 -1.56 10.10
C GLN A 184 33.30 -0.33 9.26
N ALA A 185 33.23 0.86 9.86
CA ALA A 185 32.94 2.11 9.16
C ALA A 185 34.03 2.42 8.13
N SER A 186 33.62 2.82 6.92
CA SER A 186 34.58 3.16 5.86
C SER A 186 34.05 4.33 5.03
N LYS A 187 34.98 5.06 4.38
CA LYS A 187 34.61 6.14 3.46
C LYS A 187 33.66 5.67 2.36
N THR A 188 33.82 4.43 1.89
CA THR A 188 32.97 3.82 0.87
C THR A 188 31.55 3.56 1.39
N SER A 189 31.43 2.87 2.54
CA SER A 189 30.11 2.52 3.11
C SER A 189 29.33 3.77 3.55
N ILE A 190 30.00 4.76 4.15
CA ILE A 190 29.39 6.05 4.48
C ILE A 190 29.07 6.85 3.22
N GLY A 191 29.94 6.81 2.22
CA GLY A 191 29.69 7.42 0.91
C GLY A 191 28.42 6.90 0.24
N HIS A 192 28.10 5.61 0.41
CA HIS A 192 26.85 5.01 -0.08
C HIS A 192 25.62 5.41 0.75
N VAL A 193 25.76 5.62 2.06
CA VAL A 193 24.66 6.18 2.88
C VAL A 193 24.39 7.63 2.47
N VAL A 194 25.42 8.45 2.27
CA VAL A 194 25.26 9.82 1.75
C VAL A 194 24.64 9.79 0.36
N GLN A 195 24.99 8.83 -0.50
CA GLN A 195 24.35 8.65 -1.80
C GLN A 195 22.84 8.38 -1.69
N LEU A 196 22.42 7.60 -0.69
CA LEU A 196 21.01 7.35 -0.42
C LEU A 196 20.26 8.66 -0.10
N LEU A 197 20.85 9.52 0.73
CA LEU A 197 20.30 10.84 1.05
C LEU A 197 20.22 11.78 -0.17
N TYR A 198 21.23 11.75 -1.05
CA TYR A 198 21.17 12.45 -2.34
C TYR A 198 19.99 11.97 -3.19
N ARG A 199 19.78 10.65 -3.29
CA ARG A 199 18.66 10.07 -4.07
C ARG A 199 17.30 10.34 -3.43
N ALA A 200 17.25 10.48 -2.11
CA ALA A 200 16.07 10.90 -1.37
C ALA A 200 15.83 12.41 -1.45
N SER A 201 16.64 13.16 -2.20
CA SER A 201 16.53 14.61 -2.35
C SER A 201 16.65 15.38 -1.04
N CYS A 202 17.42 14.87 -0.06
CA CYS A 202 17.59 15.52 1.24
C CYS A 202 18.46 16.79 1.17
N PHE A 203 19.25 16.95 0.11
CA PHE A 203 20.13 18.11 -0.07
C PHE A 203 19.50 19.13 -1.04
N LYS A 204 19.76 20.42 -0.82
CA LYS A 204 19.47 21.47 -1.79
C LYS A 204 20.46 21.36 -2.94
N ASP A 205 19.96 21.46 -4.16
CA ASP A 205 20.82 21.65 -5.33
C ASP A 205 21.42 23.06 -5.26
N GLY A 206 22.71 23.14 -4.94
CA GLY A 206 23.43 24.41 -4.96
C GLY A 206 23.61 24.89 -6.40
N VAL A 207 23.24 26.16 -6.66
CA VAL A 207 23.62 26.87 -7.87
C VAL A 207 25.15 26.96 -7.91
N ALA A 208 25.73 26.54 -9.05
CA ALA A 208 27.10 26.77 -9.52
C ALA A 208 28.27 25.95 -8.90
N ARG A 209 28.90 25.15 -9.79
CA ARG A 209 30.30 24.68 -9.82
C ARG A 209 30.86 23.79 -8.71
N LEU A 210 30.29 23.73 -7.50
CA LEU A 210 30.75 22.81 -6.45
C LEU A 210 29.55 22.02 -5.91
N LYS A 211 29.59 20.69 -6.03
CA LYS A 211 28.56 19.78 -5.48
C LYS A 211 28.63 19.79 -3.94
N THR A 212 28.05 20.82 -3.32
CA THR A 212 27.94 20.96 -1.87
C THR A 212 26.60 20.42 -1.38
N ALA A 213 26.63 19.64 -0.31
CA ALA A 213 25.45 19.23 0.44
C ALA A 213 25.06 20.34 1.41
N VAL A 214 23.82 20.82 1.27
CA VAL A 214 23.13 21.66 2.26
C VAL A 214 21.81 20.97 2.55
N LEU A 215 21.50 20.69 3.80
CA LEU A 215 20.25 20.01 4.16
C LEU A 215 19.04 20.90 3.85
N ARG A 216 17.96 20.33 3.30
CA ARG A 216 16.72 21.10 3.13
C ARG A 216 16.05 21.34 4.50
N PRO A 217 15.39 22.50 4.71
CA PRO A 217 14.87 22.87 6.02
C PRO A 217 13.83 21.87 6.56
N GLU A 218 13.06 21.23 5.68
CA GLU A 218 12.09 20.18 6.04
C GLU A 218 12.72 18.91 6.65
N TYR A 219 14.03 18.73 6.46
CA TYR A 219 14.80 17.61 7.03
C TYR A 219 15.73 18.05 8.17
N GLY A 220 15.74 19.34 8.51
CA GLY A 220 16.42 19.85 9.71
C GLY A 220 15.74 19.40 10.99
N PRO A 221 16.33 19.70 12.16
CA PRO A 221 15.71 19.40 13.44
C PRO A 221 14.34 20.08 13.53
N SER A 222 13.28 19.27 13.53
CA SER A 222 11.95 19.76 13.86
C SER A 222 11.89 19.99 15.38
N PRO A 223 11.32 21.11 15.87
CA PRO A 223 11.12 21.32 17.29
C PRO A 223 10.26 20.23 17.97
N ALA A 224 9.58 19.37 17.20
CA ALA A 224 8.77 18.26 17.71
C ALA A 224 9.57 17.01 18.15
N VAL A 225 10.89 16.94 17.91
CA VAL A 225 11.73 15.78 18.34
C VAL A 225 12.37 16.02 19.72
N GLY A 226 12.33 17.26 20.23
CA GLY A 226 12.89 17.64 21.53
C GLY A 226 12.13 17.16 22.77
N GLU A 227 10.94 16.56 22.62
CA GLU A 227 10.14 16.08 23.77
C GLU A 227 10.35 14.59 24.11
N PHE A 228 10.99 13.80 23.25
CA PHE A 228 11.21 12.37 23.52
C PHE A 228 12.52 12.06 24.26
N VAL A 229 13.37 13.06 24.51
CA VAL A 229 14.64 12.92 25.25
C VAL A 229 14.62 13.81 26.48
N ARG A 230 13.71 13.53 27.41
CA ARG A 230 13.93 13.89 28.82
C ARG A 230 14.03 12.60 29.63
N PRO A 231 15.18 12.32 30.26
CA PRO A 231 15.28 11.21 31.19
C PRO A 231 14.37 11.47 32.40
N ARG A 232 13.66 10.43 32.86
CA ARG A 232 13.17 10.39 34.24
C ARG A 232 14.33 10.16 35.19
#